data_AF-A0A932RGB6-F1
#
_entry.id   AF-A0A932RGB6-F1
#
_cell.length_a   1.000
_cell.length_b   1.000
_cell.length_c   1.000
_cell.angle_alpha   90.00
_cell.angle_beta   90.00
_cell.angle_gamma   90.00
#
_symmetry.space_group_name_H-M   'P 1'
#
loop_
_entity.id
_entity.type
_entity.pdbx_description
1 polymer ?
#
loop_
_entity_poly.entity_id
_entity_poly.type
_entity_poly.pdbx_seq_one_letter_code
_entity_poly.pdbx_strand_id
1 'polypeptide(L)' 'MEKYKFTPYFENEVLRKRPYLKKQFCIRVVENPLKVEPQENNRFRFWGEIEELERV' A
#
# COMPACT_ATOMS: atom_id res chain seq x y z
N MET A 1 11.45 -12.84 -10.87
CA MET A 1 11.13 -12.38 -9.50
C MET A 1 10.15 -11.22 -9.63
N GLU A 2 9.04 -11.25 -8.91
CA GLU A 2 8.12 -10.11 -8.88
C GLU A 2 8.82 -8.89 -8.26
N LYS A 3 8.61 -7.71 -8.84
CA LYS A 3 9.22 -6.43 -8.42
C LYS A 3 8.83 -6.04 -6.99
N TYR A 4 7.65 -6.46 -6.54
CA TYR A 4 7.12 -6.20 -5.21
C TYR A 4 6.73 -7.50 -4.53
N LYS A 5 6.92 -7.57 -3.21
CA LYS A 5 6.52 -8.71 -2.38
C LYS A 5 5.55 -8.24 -1.30
N PHE A 6 4.57 -9.08 -1.02
CA PHE A 6 3.58 -8.86 0.03
C PHE A 6 3.70 -9.96 1.08
N THR A 7 3.40 -9.64 2.33
CA THR A 7 3.37 -10.66 3.38
C THR A 7 2.07 -11.44 3.34
N PRO A 8 2.06 -12.72 3.75
CA PRO A 8 0.82 -13.49 3.86
C PRO A 8 -0.24 -12.81 4.74
N TYR A 9 0.19 -12.10 5.78
CA TYR A 9 -0.71 -11.30 6.63
C TYR A 9 -1.42 -10.19 5.84
N PHE A 10 -0.69 -9.46 4.99
CA PHE A 10 -1.30 -8.43 4.16
C PHE A 10 -2.33 -9.02 3.19
N GLU A 11 -1.97 -10.12 2.53
CA GLU A 11 -2.83 -10.74 1.51
C GLU A 11 -4.08 -11.39 2.11
N ASN A 12 -3.94 -12.12 3.22
CA ASN A 12 -5.02 -12.93 3.78
C ASN A 12 -5.89 -12.18 4.80
N GLU A 13 -5.33 -11.21 5.52
CA GLU A 13 -6.06 -10.46 6.55
C GLU A 13 -6.41 -9.05 6.11
N VAL A 14 -5.43 -8.28 5.60
CA VAL A 14 -5.64 -6.85 5.32
C VAL A 14 -6.56 -6.67 4.11
N LEU A 15 -6.26 -7.31 2.98
CA LEU A 15 -7.09 -7.21 1.77
C LEU A 15 -8.49 -7.80 1.99
N ARG A 16 -8.59 -8.89 2.77
CA ARG A 16 -9.89 -9.49 3.12
C ARG A 16 -10.78 -8.55 3.93
N LYS A 17 -10.21 -7.84 4.91
CA LYS A 17 -10.95 -6.90 5.79
C LYS A 17 -11.19 -5.53 5.14
N ARG A 18 -10.46 -5.19 4.07
CA ARG A 18 -10.54 -3.90 3.37
C ARG A 18 -10.80 -4.12 1.89
N PRO A 19 -12.04 -4.46 1.47
CA PRO A 19 -12.35 -4.83 0.09
C PRO A 19 -12.06 -3.71 -0.93
N TYR A 20 -12.06 -2.46 -0.48
CA TYR A 20 -11.72 -1.29 -1.29
C TYR A 20 -10.23 -1.20 -1.63
N LEU A 21 -9.35 -1.84 -0.84
CA LEU A 21 -7.91 -1.75 -1.00
C LEU A 21 -7.41 -2.75 -2.05
N LYS A 22 -6.67 -2.27 -3.06
CA LYS A 22 -6.06 -3.12 -4.10
C LYS A 22 -4.54 -3.05 -4.03
N LYS A 23 -3.85 -4.17 -4.29
CA LYS A 23 -2.37 -4.23 -4.34
C LYS A 23 -1.76 -3.18 -5.27
N GLN A 24 -2.41 -2.94 -6.41
CA GLN A 24 -2.01 -1.95 -7.42
C GLN A 24 -1.95 -0.52 -6.83
N PHE A 25 -2.85 -0.17 -5.91
CA PHE A 25 -2.82 1.12 -5.23
C PHE A 25 -1.58 1.25 -4.35
N CYS A 26 -1.28 0.22 -3.55
CA CYS A 26 -0.08 0.20 -2.70
C CYS A 26 1.20 0.34 -3.55
N ILE A 27 1.28 -0.34 -4.70
CA ILE A 27 2.43 -0.24 -5.60
C ILE A 27 2.57 1.18 -6.14
N ARG A 28 1.48 1.79 -6.64
CA ARG A 28 1.49 3.16 -7.16
C ARG A 28 2.01 4.16 -6.13
N VAL A 29 1.57 4.03 -4.87
CA VAL A 29 2.00 4.91 -3.77
C VAL A 29 3.47 4.69 -3.41
N VAL A 30 3.99 3.47 -3.51
CA VAL A 30 5.42 3.19 -3.29
C VAL A 30 6.28 3.72 -4.45
N GLU A 31 5.80 3.66 -5.69
CA GLU A 31 6.51 4.17 -6.87
C GLU A 31 6.54 5.70 -6.94
N ASN A 32 5.44 6.36 -6.58
CA ASN A 32 5.29 7.82 -6.65
C ASN A 32 4.64 8.35 -5.35
N PRO A 33 5.36 8.34 -4.22
CA PRO A 33 4.81 8.81 -2.95
C PRO A 33 4.69 10.33 -2.93
N LEU A 34 3.60 10.84 -2.36
CA LEU A 34 3.44 12.26 -2.02
C LEU A 34 4.30 12.63 -0.81
N LYS A 35 4.42 11.69 0.14
CA LYS A 35 5.27 11.83 1.32
C LYS A 35 5.87 10.48 1.69
N VAL A 36 7.13 10.49 2.11
CA VAL A 36 7.81 9.34 2.71
C VAL A 36 8.15 9.71 4.15
N GLU A 37 7.75 8.85 5.09
CA GLU A 37 7.99 9.03 6.51
C GLU A 37 8.77 7.82 7.07
N PRO A 38 10.06 8.00 7.43
CA PRO A 38 10.83 6.95 8.08
C PRO A 38 10.28 6.66 9.48
N GLN A 39 10.32 5.39 9.85
CA GLN A 39 9.99 4.88 11.18
C GLN A 39 11.16 4.05 11.72
N GLU A 40 11.06 3.66 12.99
CA GLU A 40 12.03 2.77 13.64
C GLU A 40 12.16 1.43 12.89
N ASN A 41 13.35 0.82 12.98
CA ASN A 41 13.67 -0.51 12.46
C ASN A 41 13.56 -0.65 10.93
N ASN A 42 14.06 0.35 10.19
CA ASN A 42 14.05 0.39 8.71
C ASN A 42 12.64 0.26 8.10
N ARG A 43 11.63 0.73 8.83
CA ARG A 43 10.24 0.79 8.34
C ARG A 43 9.98 2.15 7.73
N PHE A 44 9.16 2.19 6.69
CA PHE A 44 8.77 3.43 6.02
C PHE A 44 7.26 3.46 5.81
N ARG A 45 6.66 4.64 5.94
CA ARG A 45 5.30 4.92 5.46
C ARG A 45 5.41 5.70 4.15
N PHE A 46 4.74 5.19 3.13
CA PHE A 46 4.54 5.88 1.87
C PHE A 46 3.10 6.37 1.84
N TRP A 47 2.93 7.68 1.65
CA TRP A 47 1.63 8.32 1.58
C TRP A 47 1.32 8.68 0.13
N GLY A 48 0.07 8.50 -0.27
CA GLY A 48 -0.41 8.88 -1.59
C GLY A 48 -1.93 8.85 -1.64
N GLU A 49 -2.49 9.61 -2.57
CA GLU A 49 -3.92 9.73 -2.79
C GLU A 49 -4.38 8.69 -3.81
N ILE A 50 -5.58 8.15 -3.60
CA ILE A 50 -6.22 7.17 -4.51
C ILE A 50 -7.59 7.74 -4.87
N GLU A 51 -7.64 8.46 -5.99
CA GLU A 51 -8.88 9.08 -6.50
C GLU A 51 -10.01 8.05 -6.68
N GLU A 52 -9.66 6.80 -6.99
CA GLU A 52 -10.63 5.71 -7.14
C GLU A 52 -11.40 5.38 -5.84
N LEU A 53 -10.89 5.79 -4.67
CA LEU A 53 -11.55 5.59 -3.38
C LEU A 53 -12.48 6.74 -2.98
N GLU A 54 -12.27 7.96 -3.49
CA GLU A 54 -13.12 9.11 -3.17
C GLU A 54 -14.47 9.08 -3.88
N ARG A 55 -14.61 8.23 -4.91
CA ARG A 55 -15.80 8.14 -5.76
C ARG A 55 -16.78 7.04 -5.34
N VAL A 56 -16.65 6.49 -4.13
CA VAL A 56 -17.49 5.39 -3.60
C VAL A 56 -18.49 5.90 -2.56
#